data_AF-A0A0P9HPQ2-F1
#
_entry.id   AF-A0A0P9HPQ2-F1
#
_cell.length_a   1.000
_cell.length_b   1.000
_cell.length_c   1.000
_cell.angle_alpha   90.00
_cell.angle_beta   90.00
_cell.angle_gamma   90.00
#
_symmetry.space_group_name_H-M   'P 1'
#
loop_
_entity.id
_entity.type
_entity.pdbx_description
1 polymer ?
#
loop_
_entity_poly.entity_id
_entity_poly.type
_entity_poly.pdbx_seq_one_letter_code
_entity_poly.pdbx_strand_id
1 'polypeptide(L)'
;MRFSRYFNVSVLVLMLIIVGCGESYQALRDREAKEQQSWPKWPEFEAAVPKPDWWHSVPIKYIDPMNFTSEEMTAYYEKNTGDDKYKRDFKVIYARMLKHKNNAREIAGFLGRGTVSEFKPFYEFYITHFLDETWQSEYCEQCNDANSAINIGTQWLYYLTEGGEYERAQKIIDQLLELKYPRAIPMQRFYLIRSYRHLLAKTVTEKEIYNQLEPYIVENYKLAEQKQDYKLMQRWLDL
;
A
#
# COMPACT_ATOMS: atom_id res chain seq x y z
N MET A 1 -37.38 60.56 7.13
CA MET A 1 -36.10 59.82 7.22
C MET A 1 -35.84 59.44 8.67
N ARG A 2 -35.81 58.14 8.98
CA ARG A 2 -35.07 57.49 10.10
C ARG A 2 -35.57 56.05 10.23
N PHE A 3 -35.01 55.16 9.41
CA PHE A 3 -34.98 53.72 9.70
C PHE A 3 -33.51 53.36 9.88
N SER A 4 -33.12 53.02 11.09
CA SER A 4 -31.72 52.80 11.46
C SER A 4 -31.64 51.73 12.54
N ARG A 5 -30.75 50.76 12.27
CA ARG A 5 -29.86 50.10 13.23
C ARG A 5 -30.24 48.81 13.95
N TYR A 6 -31.23 48.02 13.50
CA TYR A 6 -31.45 46.69 14.12
C TYR A 6 -31.35 45.47 13.20
N PHE A 7 -31.07 45.64 11.91
CA PHE A 7 -31.16 44.51 10.97
C PHE A 7 -29.84 43.86 10.53
N ASN A 8 -28.68 44.30 11.04
CA ASN A 8 -27.37 43.81 10.55
C ASN A 8 -26.45 43.18 11.60
N VAL A 9 -26.88 43.03 12.86
CA VAL A 9 -26.03 42.39 13.89
C VAL A 9 -26.37 40.90 14.05
N SER A 10 -27.63 40.50 13.85
CA SER A 10 -28.06 39.12 14.11
C SER A 10 -27.63 38.10 13.06
N VAL A 11 -27.42 38.52 11.79
CA VAL A 11 -26.97 37.62 10.72
C VAL A 11 -25.46 37.38 10.77
N LEU A 12 -24.68 38.39 11.18
CA LEU A 12 -23.23 38.28 11.36
C LEU A 12 -22.86 37.43 12.58
N VAL A 13 -23.67 37.47 13.64
CA VAL A 13 -23.50 36.60 14.82
C VAL A 13 -23.94 35.16 14.55
N LEU A 14 -24.94 34.93 13.68
CA LEU A 14 -25.31 33.55 13.30
C LEU A 14 -24.31 32.87 12.36
N MET A 15 -23.54 33.61 11.53
CA MET A 15 -22.43 33.03 10.77
C MET A 15 -21.21 32.68 11.63
N LEU A 16 -21.09 33.24 12.83
CA LEU A 16 -20.00 32.92 13.76
C LEU A 16 -20.30 31.69 14.63
N ILE A 17 -21.53 31.19 14.63
CA ILE A 17 -21.97 30.06 15.49
C ILE A 17 -22.07 28.74 14.70
N ILE A 18 -21.82 28.74 13.40
CA ILE A 18 -21.70 27.53 12.57
C ILE A 18 -20.25 27.35 12.08
N VAL A 19 -19.29 27.48 13.00
CA VAL A 19 -17.96 26.92 12.81
C VAL A 19 -17.86 25.76 13.79
N GLY A 20 -18.29 24.58 13.35
CA GLY A 20 -18.02 23.36 14.08
C GLY A 20 -16.51 23.29 14.37
N CYS A 21 -16.16 23.00 15.63
CA CYS A 21 -14.80 22.88 16.14
C CYS A 21 -13.91 21.99 15.27
N GLY A 22 -13.29 22.57 14.25
CA GLY A 22 -12.23 21.97 13.45
C GLY A 22 -11.05 22.93 13.44
N GLU A 23 -9.86 22.41 13.72
CA GLU A 23 -8.63 23.19 13.54
C GLU A 23 -8.53 23.69 12.10
N SER A 24 -8.04 24.90 11.92
CA SER A 24 -7.77 25.43 10.59
C SER A 24 -6.74 24.55 9.88
N TYR A 25 -6.78 24.52 8.55
CA TYR A 25 -5.82 23.77 7.74
C TYR A 25 -4.37 24.18 8.04
N GLN A 26 -4.13 25.46 8.32
CA GLN A 26 -2.82 25.97 8.72
C GLN A 26 -2.39 25.43 10.08
N ALA A 27 -3.29 25.45 11.09
CA ALA A 27 -2.99 24.93 12.42
C ALA A 27 -2.65 23.43 12.39
N LEU A 28 -3.35 22.65 11.57
CA LEU A 28 -3.05 21.23 11.35
C LEU A 28 -1.64 21.02 10.78
N ARG A 29 -1.24 21.82 9.78
CA ARG A 29 0.11 21.74 9.20
C ARG A 29 1.18 22.08 10.23
N ASP A 30 0.98 23.14 11.00
CA ASP A 30 1.98 23.60 11.98
C ASP A 30 2.14 22.60 13.13
N ARG A 31 1.02 22.02 13.61
CA ARG A 31 1.06 20.94 14.60
C ARG A 31 1.80 19.72 14.07
N GLU A 32 1.44 19.25 12.88
CA GLU A 32 2.05 18.07 12.29
C GLU A 32 3.54 18.28 12.02
N ALA A 33 3.95 19.47 11.55
CA ALA A 33 5.36 19.80 11.36
C ALA A 33 6.15 19.73 12.68
N LYS A 34 5.54 20.12 13.81
CA LYS A 34 6.13 19.98 15.14
C LYS A 34 6.20 18.51 15.58
N GLU A 35 5.15 17.73 15.34
CA GLU A 35 5.11 16.29 15.64
C GLU A 35 6.16 15.51 14.82
N GLN A 36 6.37 15.86 13.55
CA GLN A 36 7.38 15.23 12.70
C GLN A 36 8.82 15.38 13.24
N GLN A 37 9.09 16.38 14.08
CA GLN A 37 10.40 16.56 14.69
C GLN A 37 10.72 15.46 15.71
N SER A 38 9.71 14.86 16.33
CA SER A 38 9.88 13.77 17.30
C SER A 38 9.78 12.37 16.69
N TRP A 39 9.46 12.28 15.38
CA TRP A 39 9.40 10.99 14.70
C TRP A 39 10.77 10.29 14.68
N PRO A 40 10.81 8.95 14.82
CA PRO A 40 12.04 8.19 14.69
C PRO A 40 12.73 8.44 13.35
N LYS A 41 14.06 8.39 13.34
CA LYS A 41 14.86 8.52 12.13
C LYS A 41 15.25 7.16 11.58
N TRP A 42 15.26 7.07 10.26
CA TRP A 42 15.74 5.92 9.51
C TRP A 42 16.36 6.38 8.19
N PRO A 43 17.64 6.80 8.21
CA PRO A 43 18.26 7.50 7.08
C PRO A 43 18.17 6.75 5.74
N GLU A 44 18.36 5.43 5.75
CA GLU A 44 18.27 4.58 4.55
C GLU A 44 16.86 4.61 3.93
N PHE A 45 15.82 4.48 4.76
CA PHE A 45 14.44 4.59 4.33
C PHE A 45 14.08 6.00 3.86
N GLU A 46 14.49 7.02 4.62
CA GLU A 46 14.23 8.41 4.27
C GLU A 46 14.93 8.82 2.96
N ALA A 47 16.06 8.18 2.61
CA ALA A 47 16.75 8.37 1.34
C ALA A 47 16.06 7.63 0.19
N ALA A 48 15.64 6.38 0.40
CA ALA A 48 14.99 5.56 -0.62
C ALA A 48 13.53 5.96 -0.90
N VAL A 49 12.85 6.52 0.10
CA VAL A 49 11.49 7.04 0.00
C VAL A 49 11.53 8.53 0.32
N PRO A 50 11.90 9.40 -0.64
CA PRO A 50 11.96 10.82 -0.38
C PRO A 50 10.57 11.41 -0.15
N LYS A 51 10.50 12.41 0.73
CA LYS A 51 9.29 13.20 0.94
C LYS A 51 8.92 13.94 -0.36
N PRO A 52 7.73 13.74 -0.95
CA PRO A 52 7.34 14.42 -2.18
C PRO A 52 7.12 15.93 -1.99
N ASP A 53 7.10 16.70 -3.08
CA ASP A 53 6.95 18.17 -3.04
C ASP A 53 5.69 18.66 -2.30
N TRP A 54 4.63 17.86 -2.28
CA TRP A 54 3.38 18.17 -1.58
C TRP A 54 3.41 17.86 -0.08
N TRP A 55 4.48 17.26 0.46
CA TRP A 55 4.57 16.73 1.84
C TRP A 55 4.17 17.74 2.91
N HIS A 56 4.66 18.97 2.77
CA HIS A 56 4.38 20.08 3.70
C HIS A 56 3.06 20.80 3.40
N SER A 57 2.49 20.57 2.22
CA SER A 57 1.26 21.22 1.79
C SER A 57 0.02 20.50 2.28
N VAL A 58 0.07 19.17 2.44
CA VAL A 58 -1.08 18.33 2.81
C VAL A 58 -0.94 17.79 4.23
N PRO A 59 -1.72 18.26 5.22
CA PRO A 59 -1.66 17.75 6.57
C PRO A 59 -2.37 16.38 6.71
N ILE A 60 -1.86 15.54 7.60
CA ILE A 60 -2.61 14.39 8.13
C ILE A 60 -3.80 14.94 8.92
N LYS A 61 -4.98 14.35 8.71
CA LYS A 61 -6.20 14.71 9.44
C LYS A 61 -6.64 13.51 10.27
N TYR A 62 -7.26 13.80 11.41
CA TYR A 62 -8.02 12.83 12.23
C TYR A 62 -7.21 11.75 12.95
N ILE A 63 -5.88 11.72 12.82
CA ILE A 63 -5.05 10.69 13.46
C ILE A 63 -3.63 11.20 13.74
N ASP A 64 -3.06 10.80 14.87
CA ASP A 64 -1.61 10.77 15.09
C ASP A 64 -1.10 9.40 14.57
N PRO A 65 -0.33 9.34 13.47
CA PRO A 65 0.11 8.07 12.90
C PRO A 65 1.10 7.32 13.83
N MET A 66 1.73 8.03 14.77
CA MET A 66 2.62 7.41 15.74
C MET A 66 1.83 6.76 16.86
N ASN A 67 0.78 7.37 17.39
CA ASN A 67 0.01 6.83 18.51
C ASN A 67 -1.49 6.97 18.27
N PHE A 68 -2.14 5.85 17.99
CA PHE A 68 -3.57 5.79 17.77
C PHE A 68 -4.18 4.53 18.37
N THR A 69 -5.48 4.57 18.64
CA THR A 69 -6.31 3.40 18.92
C THR A 69 -6.92 2.81 17.65
N SER A 70 -7.43 1.58 17.74
CA SER A 70 -8.12 0.92 16.61
C SER A 70 -9.35 1.72 16.14
N GLU A 71 -10.06 2.37 17.06
CA GLU A 71 -11.21 3.23 16.77
C GLU A 71 -10.78 4.49 16.01
N GLU A 72 -9.66 5.12 16.40
CA GLU A 72 -9.11 6.28 15.70
C GLU A 72 -8.65 5.93 14.29
N MET A 73 -8.02 4.76 14.11
CA MET A 73 -7.65 4.26 12.79
C MET A 73 -8.88 3.98 11.91
N THR A 74 -9.94 3.44 12.49
CA THR A 74 -11.20 3.17 11.78
C THR A 74 -11.84 4.49 11.35
N ALA A 75 -11.94 5.46 12.27
CA ALA A 75 -12.46 6.79 11.98
C ALA A 75 -11.60 7.52 10.93
N TYR A 76 -10.29 7.33 10.94
CA TYR A 76 -9.41 7.86 9.90
C TYR A 76 -9.79 7.31 8.52
N TYR A 77 -9.96 5.99 8.37
CA TYR A 77 -10.32 5.40 7.08
C TYR A 77 -11.68 5.85 6.56
N GLU A 78 -12.66 6.03 7.45
CA GLU A 78 -13.99 6.55 7.09
C GLU A 78 -13.96 8.01 6.64
N LYS A 79 -13.13 8.83 7.29
CA LYS A 79 -13.06 10.28 7.05
C LYS A 79 -12.01 10.68 6.02
N ASN A 80 -11.06 9.82 5.69
CA ASN A 80 -10.00 10.11 4.73
C ASN A 80 -10.55 10.03 3.29
N THR A 81 -11.14 11.12 2.82
CA THR A 81 -11.80 11.22 1.51
C THR A 81 -11.28 12.40 0.68
N GLY A 82 -11.67 12.46 -0.60
CA GLY A 82 -11.29 13.53 -1.53
C GLY A 82 -9.89 13.39 -2.12
N ASP A 83 -9.48 14.42 -2.89
CA ASP A 83 -8.32 14.36 -3.80
C ASP A 83 -6.98 14.11 -3.11
N ASP A 84 -6.84 14.56 -1.87
CA ASP A 84 -5.62 14.41 -1.07
C ASP A 84 -5.58 13.11 -0.24
N LYS A 85 -6.54 12.19 -0.43
CA LYS A 85 -6.65 10.95 0.35
C LYS A 85 -5.33 10.15 0.34
N TYR A 86 -4.81 9.87 -0.85
CA TYR A 86 -3.61 9.04 -1.01
C TYR A 86 -2.34 9.73 -0.53
N LYS A 87 -2.28 11.06 -0.61
CA LYS A 87 -1.19 11.86 -0.02
C LYS A 87 -1.18 11.77 1.50
N ARG A 88 -2.36 11.81 2.13
CA ARG A 88 -2.47 11.60 3.59
C ARG A 88 -2.13 10.16 3.97
N ASP A 89 -2.64 9.17 3.23
CA ASP A 89 -2.30 7.76 3.46
C ASP A 89 -0.79 7.53 3.33
N PHE A 90 -0.13 8.17 2.36
CA PHE A 90 1.33 8.10 2.19
C PHE A 90 2.06 8.59 3.43
N LYS A 91 1.66 9.75 3.99
CA LYS A 91 2.28 10.29 5.22
C LYS A 91 2.05 9.38 6.42
N VAL A 92 0.85 8.82 6.55
CA VAL A 92 0.56 7.84 7.61
C VAL A 92 1.46 6.62 7.46
N ILE A 93 1.52 6.01 6.27
CA ILE A 93 2.38 4.85 6.01
C ILE A 93 3.86 5.17 6.27
N TYR A 94 4.33 6.33 5.83
CA TYR A 94 5.70 6.79 6.07
C TYR A 94 6.03 6.82 7.56
N ALA A 95 5.18 7.46 8.37
CA ALA A 95 5.32 7.50 9.82
C ALA A 95 5.27 6.10 10.44
N ARG A 96 4.40 5.21 9.95
CA ARG A 96 4.32 3.82 10.42
C ARG A 96 5.57 3.02 10.10
N MET A 97 6.16 3.19 8.92
CA MET A 97 7.41 2.53 8.56
C MET A 97 8.56 3.01 9.45
N LEU A 98 8.64 4.31 9.76
CA LEU A 98 9.62 4.83 10.73
C LEU A 98 9.43 4.21 12.13
N LYS A 99 8.19 4.11 12.61
CA LYS A 99 7.88 3.53 13.92
C LYS A 99 8.26 2.05 14.00
N HIS A 100 8.06 1.32 12.91
CA HIS A 100 8.20 -0.15 12.84
C HIS A 100 9.43 -0.61 12.05
N LYS A 101 10.49 0.20 12.00
CA LYS A 101 11.67 -0.01 11.13
C LYS A 101 12.31 -1.41 11.19
N ASN A 102 12.20 -2.11 12.32
CA ASN A 102 12.76 -3.45 12.53
C ASN A 102 11.69 -4.55 12.53
N ASN A 103 10.48 -4.28 12.03
CA ASN A 103 9.35 -5.20 12.06
C ASN A 103 8.75 -5.34 10.66
N ALA A 104 9.34 -6.24 9.86
CA ALA A 104 8.91 -6.51 8.49
C ALA A 104 7.43 -6.91 8.41
N ARG A 105 6.91 -7.65 9.39
CA ARG A 105 5.50 -8.04 9.46
C ARG A 105 4.57 -6.83 9.57
N GLU A 106 4.84 -5.93 10.50
CA GLU A 106 4.04 -4.71 10.68
C GLU A 106 4.12 -3.84 9.42
N ILE A 107 5.34 -3.63 8.89
CA ILE A 107 5.54 -2.87 7.65
C ILE A 107 4.70 -3.45 6.50
N ALA A 108 4.77 -4.76 6.28
CA ALA A 108 4.04 -5.42 5.21
C ALA A 108 2.52 -5.20 5.31
N GLY A 109 1.99 -5.17 6.54
CA GLY A 109 0.59 -4.90 6.83
C GLY A 109 0.10 -3.52 6.37
N PHE A 110 0.99 -2.53 6.25
CA PHE A 110 0.62 -1.18 5.79
C PHE A 110 0.62 -1.03 4.27
N LEU A 111 1.26 -1.95 3.54
CA LEU A 111 1.59 -1.80 2.11
C LEU A 111 0.61 -2.50 1.16
N GLY A 112 -0.47 -3.10 1.65
CA GLY A 112 -1.56 -3.64 0.81
C GLY A 112 -2.44 -2.56 0.16
N ARG A 113 -1.85 -1.61 -0.60
CA ARG A 113 -2.56 -0.44 -1.14
C ARG A 113 -2.87 -0.48 -2.64
N GLY A 114 -2.55 -1.59 -3.32
CA GLY A 114 -2.78 -1.76 -4.76
C GLY A 114 -1.84 -0.94 -5.63
N THR A 115 -2.20 -0.71 -6.90
CA THR A 115 -1.37 0.04 -7.86
C THR A 115 -1.59 1.56 -7.79
N VAL A 116 -1.66 2.12 -6.58
CA VAL A 116 -1.68 3.58 -6.38
C VAL A 116 -0.27 4.13 -6.52
N SER A 117 -0.10 5.09 -7.44
CA SER A 117 1.23 5.54 -7.91
C SER A 117 2.10 6.14 -6.81
N GLU A 118 1.48 6.82 -5.85
CA GLU A 118 2.13 7.46 -4.72
C GLU A 118 2.89 6.45 -3.86
N PHE A 119 2.47 5.19 -3.83
CA PHE A 119 3.08 4.16 -2.98
C PHE A 119 4.19 3.37 -3.65
N LYS A 120 4.47 3.64 -4.94
CA LYS A 120 5.60 3.05 -5.70
C LYS A 120 6.89 2.94 -4.87
N PRO A 121 7.42 4.01 -4.25
CA PRO A 121 8.68 3.94 -3.52
C PRO A 121 8.62 3.05 -2.27
N PHE A 122 7.46 2.90 -1.63
CA PHE A 122 7.34 1.98 -0.49
C PHE A 122 7.44 0.51 -0.92
N TYR A 123 6.88 0.15 -2.07
CA TYR A 123 6.94 -1.21 -2.59
C TYR A 123 8.36 -1.59 -2.97
N GLU A 124 9.03 -0.69 -3.70
CA GLU A 124 10.44 -0.85 -4.04
C GLU A 124 11.31 -1.03 -2.79
N PHE A 125 11.11 -0.15 -1.78
CA PHE A 125 11.84 -0.23 -0.54
C PHE A 125 11.62 -1.57 0.18
N TYR A 126 10.37 -2.00 0.32
CA TYR A 126 10.05 -3.25 1.02
C TYR A 126 10.67 -4.47 0.32
N ILE A 127 10.51 -4.58 -1.00
CA ILE A 127 11.05 -5.70 -1.77
C ILE A 127 12.58 -5.70 -1.77
N THR A 128 13.21 -4.54 -1.71
CA THR A 128 14.67 -4.45 -1.65
C THR A 128 15.24 -4.87 -0.29
N HIS A 129 14.54 -4.58 0.81
CA HIS A 129 15.10 -4.72 2.16
C HIS A 129 14.54 -5.89 2.97
N PHE A 130 13.34 -6.39 2.64
CA PHE A 130 12.63 -7.38 3.46
C PHE A 130 12.20 -8.63 2.68
N LEU A 131 12.64 -8.79 1.42
CA LEU A 131 12.26 -9.95 0.65
C LEU A 131 12.80 -11.25 1.25
N ASP A 132 13.98 -11.26 1.88
CA ASP A 132 14.54 -12.50 2.45
C ASP A 132 13.94 -12.87 3.82
N GLU A 133 13.19 -11.95 4.45
CA GLU A 133 12.61 -12.15 5.78
C GLU A 133 11.59 -13.29 5.79
N THR A 134 11.59 -14.08 6.87
CA THR A 134 10.65 -15.17 7.07
C THR A 134 9.87 -14.98 8.36
N TRP A 135 8.54 -14.96 8.27
CA TRP A 135 7.66 -14.80 9.41
C TRP A 135 6.26 -15.35 9.14
N GLN A 136 5.59 -15.76 10.22
CA GLN A 136 4.22 -16.25 10.24
C GLN A 136 3.48 -15.59 11.40
N SER A 137 2.26 -15.10 11.17
CA SER A 137 1.41 -14.59 12.25
C SER A 137 0.86 -15.74 13.11
N GLU A 138 0.88 -15.56 14.42
CA GLU A 138 0.32 -16.51 15.39
C GLU A 138 -1.21 -16.68 15.27
N TYR A 139 -1.92 -15.67 14.78
CA TYR A 139 -3.39 -15.63 14.78
C TYR A 139 -4.01 -15.77 13.38
N CYS A 140 -3.19 -16.00 12.36
CA CYS A 140 -3.65 -16.08 10.99
C CYS A 140 -2.66 -16.91 10.17
N GLU A 141 -3.05 -18.16 9.84
CA GLU A 141 -2.23 -19.10 9.07
C GLU A 141 -1.90 -18.58 7.66
N GLN A 142 -2.75 -17.73 7.10
CA GLN A 142 -2.53 -17.12 5.79
C GLN A 142 -1.77 -15.78 5.86
N CYS A 143 -1.48 -15.27 7.06
CA CYS A 143 -0.78 -14.01 7.26
C CYS A 143 0.70 -14.31 7.50
N ASN A 144 1.46 -14.38 6.41
CA ASN A 144 2.87 -14.69 6.44
C ASN A 144 3.66 -13.82 5.45
N ASP A 145 4.98 -13.92 5.55
CA ASP A 145 5.89 -13.18 4.69
C ASP A 145 5.68 -13.51 3.21
N ALA A 146 5.39 -14.76 2.86
CA ALA A 146 5.24 -15.18 1.47
C ALA A 146 4.06 -14.51 0.79
N ASN A 147 2.90 -14.53 1.44
CA ASN A 147 1.70 -13.89 0.91
C ASN A 147 1.85 -12.37 0.85
N SER A 148 2.50 -11.78 1.86
CA SER A 148 2.66 -10.34 1.92
C SER A 148 3.69 -9.82 0.91
N ALA A 149 4.84 -10.51 0.79
CA ALA A 149 5.88 -10.18 -0.17
C ALA A 149 5.40 -10.39 -1.60
N ILE A 150 4.63 -11.44 -1.90
CA ILE A 150 4.02 -11.60 -3.23
C ILE A 150 3.00 -10.49 -3.50
N ASN A 151 2.12 -10.19 -2.55
CA ASN A 151 1.14 -9.12 -2.73
C ASN A 151 1.81 -7.77 -3.04
N ILE A 152 2.82 -7.38 -2.26
CA ILE A 152 3.56 -6.13 -2.45
C ILE A 152 4.42 -6.20 -3.72
N GLY A 153 5.09 -7.33 -3.93
CA GLY A 153 5.97 -7.56 -5.07
C GLY A 153 5.24 -7.51 -6.39
N THR A 154 4.03 -8.04 -6.48
CA THR A 154 3.19 -7.92 -7.69
C THR A 154 2.77 -6.48 -7.98
N GLN A 155 2.57 -5.62 -6.97
CA GLN A 155 2.36 -4.18 -7.22
C GLN A 155 3.62 -3.52 -7.77
N TRP A 156 4.79 -3.89 -7.23
CA TRP A 156 6.07 -3.39 -7.73
C TRP A 156 6.37 -3.83 -9.16
N LEU A 157 6.15 -5.11 -9.45
CA LEU A 157 6.30 -5.72 -10.78
C LEU A 157 5.44 -5.04 -11.84
N TYR A 158 4.23 -4.62 -11.49
CA TYR A 158 3.39 -3.84 -12.41
C TYR A 158 4.11 -2.56 -12.85
N TYR A 159 4.66 -1.78 -11.92
CA TYR A 159 5.37 -0.55 -12.26
C TYR A 159 6.66 -0.78 -13.04
N LEU A 160 7.42 -1.81 -12.70
CA LEU A 160 8.62 -2.16 -13.47
C LEU A 160 8.26 -2.57 -14.91
N THR A 161 7.23 -3.40 -15.07
CA THR A 161 6.81 -3.89 -16.38
C THR A 161 6.24 -2.75 -17.24
N GLU A 162 5.34 -1.93 -16.71
CA GLU A 162 4.79 -0.79 -17.45
C GLU A 162 5.85 0.31 -17.70
N GLY A 163 6.85 0.42 -16.83
CA GLY A 163 7.99 1.31 -17.00
C GLY A 163 9.06 0.82 -17.98
N GLY A 164 8.93 -0.39 -18.53
CA GLY A 164 9.93 -0.97 -19.45
C GLY A 164 11.18 -1.52 -18.77
N GLU A 165 11.21 -1.60 -17.44
CA GLU A 165 12.32 -2.15 -16.64
C GLU A 165 12.26 -3.68 -16.59
N TYR A 166 12.20 -4.34 -17.76
CA TYR A 166 11.90 -5.78 -17.87
C TYR A 166 12.92 -6.69 -17.20
N GLU A 167 14.22 -6.41 -17.34
CA GLU A 167 15.28 -7.19 -16.69
C GLU A 167 15.16 -7.14 -15.16
N ARG A 168 14.87 -5.94 -14.64
CA ARG A 168 14.64 -5.74 -13.21
C ARG A 168 13.37 -6.44 -12.76
N ALA A 169 12.30 -6.39 -13.54
CA ALA A 169 11.06 -7.12 -13.26
C ALA A 169 11.30 -8.63 -13.22
N GLN A 170 12.07 -9.18 -14.17
CA GLN A 170 12.42 -10.59 -14.21
C GLN A 170 13.17 -11.01 -12.95
N LYS A 171 14.17 -10.23 -12.53
CA LYS A 171 14.90 -10.50 -11.29
C LYS A 171 13.98 -10.58 -10.07
N ILE A 172 13.00 -9.69 -9.96
CA ILE A 172 12.02 -9.71 -8.86
C ILE A 172 11.11 -10.94 -8.96
N ILE A 173 10.67 -11.33 -10.15
CA ILE A 173 9.91 -12.57 -10.38
C ILE A 173 10.71 -13.77 -9.89
N ASP A 174 11.97 -13.89 -10.30
CA ASP A 174 12.82 -15.04 -9.96
C ASP A 174 12.98 -15.15 -8.45
N GLN A 175 13.26 -14.04 -7.76
CA GLN A 175 13.39 -14.03 -6.29
C GLN A 175 12.07 -14.39 -5.59
N LEU A 176 10.92 -13.92 -6.09
CA LEU A 176 9.62 -14.27 -5.50
C LEU A 176 9.26 -15.73 -5.72
N LEU A 177 9.59 -16.28 -6.89
CA LEU A 177 9.41 -17.71 -7.22
C LEU A 177 10.28 -18.60 -6.34
N GLU A 178 11.54 -18.21 -6.11
CA GLU A 178 12.46 -18.98 -5.29
C GLU A 178 12.10 -18.89 -3.80
N LEU A 179 11.95 -17.69 -3.26
CA LEU A 179 11.90 -17.47 -1.81
C LEU A 179 10.49 -17.62 -1.22
N LYS A 180 9.45 -17.26 -1.99
CA LYS A 180 8.10 -17.04 -1.45
C LYS A 180 7.04 -17.98 -2.00
N TYR A 181 7.07 -18.25 -3.30
CA TYR A 181 6.04 -19.05 -3.98
C TYR A 181 5.73 -20.40 -3.31
N PRO A 182 6.71 -21.21 -2.82
CA PRO A 182 6.43 -22.50 -2.21
C PRO A 182 5.55 -22.42 -0.96
N ARG A 183 5.64 -21.34 -0.17
CA ARG A 183 4.87 -21.14 1.07
C ARG A 183 3.63 -20.27 0.89
N ALA A 184 3.44 -19.71 -0.30
CA ALA A 184 2.32 -18.84 -0.59
C ALA A 184 1.01 -19.64 -0.70
N ILE A 185 -0.10 -19.01 -0.29
CA ILE A 185 -1.43 -19.58 -0.49
C ILE A 185 -1.77 -19.61 -1.99
N PRO A 186 -2.69 -20.50 -2.42
CA PRO A 186 -2.96 -20.69 -3.84
C PRO A 186 -3.37 -19.41 -4.58
N MET A 187 -4.11 -18.51 -3.93
CA MET A 187 -4.50 -17.23 -4.53
C MET A 187 -3.30 -16.29 -4.77
N GLN A 188 -2.31 -16.28 -3.88
CA GLN A 188 -1.11 -15.45 -4.06
C GLN A 188 -0.19 -16.05 -5.13
N ARG A 189 -0.07 -17.38 -5.19
CA ARG A 189 0.60 -18.05 -6.31
C ARG A 189 -0.02 -17.65 -7.64
N PHE A 190 -1.34 -17.64 -7.74
CA PHE A 190 -2.04 -17.19 -8.95
C PHE A 190 -1.68 -15.74 -9.32
N TYR A 191 -1.68 -14.81 -8.35
CA TYR A 191 -1.34 -13.41 -8.65
C TYR A 191 0.11 -13.24 -9.09
N LEU A 192 1.06 -14.00 -8.54
CA LEU A 192 2.44 -13.99 -8.99
C LEU A 192 2.55 -14.49 -10.44
N ILE A 193 1.96 -15.65 -10.76
CA ILE A 193 2.04 -16.23 -12.10
C ILE A 193 1.32 -15.35 -13.13
N ARG A 194 0.18 -14.73 -12.77
CA ARG A 194 -0.49 -13.75 -13.61
C ARG A 194 0.40 -12.54 -13.90
N SER A 195 1.15 -12.06 -12.89
CA SER A 195 2.10 -10.96 -13.06
C SER A 195 3.29 -11.39 -13.93
N TYR A 196 3.75 -12.63 -13.78
CA TYR A 196 4.81 -13.18 -14.62
C TYR A 196 4.38 -13.26 -16.09
N ARG A 197 3.17 -13.77 -16.36
CA ARG A 197 2.57 -13.77 -17.70
C ARG A 197 2.54 -12.38 -18.32
N HIS A 198 2.18 -11.37 -17.53
CA HIS A 198 2.14 -9.97 -17.99
C HIS A 198 3.53 -9.48 -18.42
N LEU A 199 4.58 -9.80 -17.66
CA LEU A 199 5.97 -9.52 -18.04
C LEU A 199 6.40 -10.29 -19.30
N LEU A 200 6.11 -11.59 -19.36
CA LEU A 200 6.49 -12.42 -20.49
C LEU A 200 5.82 -11.96 -21.80
N ALA A 201 4.57 -11.50 -21.73
CA ALA A 201 3.86 -10.90 -22.87
C ALA A 201 4.53 -9.63 -23.43
N LYS A 202 5.45 -9.01 -22.68
CA LYS A 202 6.26 -7.87 -23.16
C LYS A 202 7.61 -8.28 -23.74
N THR A 203 8.07 -9.51 -23.51
CA THR A 203 9.47 -9.90 -23.69
C THR A 203 9.67 -11.13 -24.57
N VAL A 204 8.67 -12.01 -24.68
CA VAL A 204 8.77 -13.28 -25.41
C VAL A 204 7.51 -13.59 -26.20
N THR A 205 7.57 -14.63 -27.04
CA THR A 205 6.43 -15.10 -27.84
C THR A 205 5.39 -15.84 -27.00
N GLU A 206 4.15 -15.92 -27.47
CA GLU A 206 3.07 -16.67 -26.79
C GLU A 206 3.42 -18.14 -26.50
N LYS A 207 4.12 -18.79 -27.44
CA LYS A 207 4.60 -20.16 -27.25
C LYS A 207 5.60 -20.26 -26.09
N GLU A 208 6.51 -19.29 -25.97
CA GLU A 208 7.48 -19.24 -24.87
C GLU A 208 6.80 -18.92 -23.53
N ILE A 209 5.77 -18.06 -23.52
CA ILE A 209 4.93 -17.83 -22.34
C ILE A 209 4.35 -19.15 -21.86
N TYR A 210 3.68 -19.89 -22.75
CA TYR A 210 3.07 -21.18 -22.41
C TYR A 210 4.09 -22.15 -21.81
N ASN A 211 5.22 -22.35 -22.50
CA ASN A 211 6.26 -23.28 -22.04
C ASN A 211 6.81 -22.92 -20.65
N GLN A 212 6.95 -21.63 -20.34
CA GLN A 212 7.46 -21.18 -19.05
C GLN A 212 6.43 -21.28 -17.93
N LEU A 213 5.15 -21.06 -18.23
CA LEU A 213 4.09 -21.02 -17.22
C LEU A 213 3.39 -22.37 -17.00
N GLU A 214 3.42 -23.27 -17.99
CA GLU A 214 2.75 -24.58 -17.94
C GLU A 214 3.03 -25.36 -16.64
N PRO A 215 4.27 -25.49 -16.15
CA PRO A 215 4.54 -26.26 -14.93
C PRO A 215 3.76 -25.72 -13.72
N TYR A 216 3.69 -24.39 -13.59
CA TYR A 216 2.97 -23.73 -12.49
C TYR A 216 1.45 -23.88 -12.62
N ILE A 217 0.91 -23.75 -13.85
CA ILE A 217 -0.52 -23.89 -14.11
C ILE A 217 -0.96 -25.33 -13.82
N VAL A 218 -0.27 -26.33 -14.36
CA VAL A 218 -0.63 -27.74 -14.21
C VAL A 218 -0.55 -28.18 -12.74
N GLU A 219 0.50 -27.78 -12.02
CA GLU A 219 0.63 -28.10 -10.60
C GLU A 219 -0.52 -27.51 -9.78
N ASN A 220 -0.80 -26.20 -9.93
CA ASN A 220 -1.79 -25.54 -9.10
C ASN A 220 -3.23 -25.88 -9.49
N TYR A 221 -3.48 -26.23 -10.76
CA TYR A 221 -4.75 -26.80 -11.18
C TYR A 221 -5.03 -28.12 -10.44
N LYS A 222 -4.06 -29.04 -10.42
CA LYS A 222 -4.20 -30.32 -9.69
C LYS A 222 -4.42 -30.12 -8.20
N LEU A 223 -3.71 -29.17 -7.58
CA LEU A 223 -3.90 -28.82 -6.18
C LEU A 223 -5.32 -28.24 -5.90
N ALA A 224 -5.85 -27.44 -6.82
CA ALA A 224 -7.21 -26.91 -6.73
C ALA A 224 -8.26 -28.01 -6.92
N GLU A 225 -8.05 -28.92 -7.88
CA GLU A 225 -8.90 -30.08 -8.14
C GLU A 225 -9.00 -31.01 -6.92
N GLN A 226 -7.87 -31.35 -6.30
CA GLN A 226 -7.84 -32.15 -5.07
C GLN A 226 -8.66 -31.54 -3.93
N LYS A 227 -8.76 -30.20 -3.90
CA LYS A 227 -9.55 -29.45 -2.92
C LYS A 227 -10.98 -29.12 -3.39
N GLN A 228 -11.34 -29.55 -4.60
CA GLN A 228 -12.62 -29.23 -5.25
C GLN A 228 -12.88 -27.71 -5.34
N ASP A 229 -11.81 -26.91 -5.50
CA ASP A 229 -11.91 -25.45 -5.67
C ASP A 229 -12.09 -25.09 -7.15
N TYR A 230 -13.32 -25.28 -7.64
CA TYR A 230 -13.66 -25.04 -9.05
C TYR A 230 -13.40 -23.60 -9.50
N LYS A 231 -13.48 -22.62 -8.58
CA LYS A 231 -13.20 -21.22 -8.91
C LYS A 231 -11.72 -21.02 -9.20
N LEU A 232 -10.86 -21.61 -8.38
CA LEU A 232 -9.42 -21.52 -8.59
C LEU A 232 -8.97 -22.35 -9.79
N MET A 233 -9.57 -23.52 -10.03
CA MET A 233 -9.34 -24.31 -11.24
C MET A 233 -9.60 -23.48 -12.50
N GLN A 234 -10.76 -22.80 -12.57
CA GLN A 234 -11.08 -21.96 -13.73
C GLN A 234 -10.06 -20.83 -13.91
N ARG A 235 -9.66 -20.16 -12.83
CA ARG A 235 -8.65 -19.09 -12.89
C ARG A 235 -7.35 -19.58 -13.52
N TRP A 236 -6.88 -20.78 -13.17
CA TRP A 236 -5.66 -21.34 -13.78
C TRP A 236 -5.84 -21.65 -15.26
N LEU A 237 -7.01 -22.10 -15.70
CA LEU A 237 -7.31 -22.33 -17.11
C LEU A 237 -7.42 -21.03 -17.93
N ASP A 238 -7.71 -19.90 -17.29
CA ASP A 238 -7.82 -18.60 -17.94
C ASP A 238 -6.46 -17.90 -18.18
N LEU A 239 -5.34 -18.47 -17.69
CA LEU A 239 -3.98 -17.95 -17.90
C LEU A 239 -3.35 -18.51 -19.18
#